data_AF-A0A1M6MBW0-F1
#
_entry.id   AF-A0A1M6MBW0-F1
#
_cell.length_a   1.000
_cell.length_b   1.000
_cell.length_c   1.000
_cell.angle_alpha   90.00
_cell.angle_beta   90.00
_cell.angle_gamma   90.00
#
_symmetry.space_group_name_H-M   'P 1'
#
loop_
_entity.id
_entity.type
_entity.pdbx_description
1 polymer ?
#
loop_
_entity_poly.entity_id
_entity_poly.type
_entity_poly.pdbx_seq_one_letter_code
_entity_poly.pdbx_strand_id
1 'polypeptide(L)'
;MATNTTPTDPVPLSKLRPGMPLATLIAAYGENWPQKPQSNTFFFDEPMGFLVHIDVDGVIGAVTFAKSFPLPVEIGGLKRGMSMAQALAARPDLTDAGVAPRSAVRLLRLMLPDGVQFEGRFLEDQMIAMELSRPGAVYERKLSYPPAAGKPGAPFADPNFKLVVLDALASSGAIQLGPRDRLARHLLDPSYNEARDGYDLLKPVYAYLVRYPLVVADLAAVEELVFDGGNDIYAYAFPFWDGETDAFDVYSLEGIELLANLRRIEVISLLLDTDLSRLSGLQQLEHVGLGHGPYQNGDSLLQLPKLKTVSCGRDAFSDPSLVPTLGARGVSVRLF
;
A
#
# COMPACT_ATOMS: atom_id res chain seq x y z
N MET A 1 -15.87 12.07 -17.33
CA MET A 1 -15.78 12.15 -15.86
C MET A 1 -16.53 13.40 -15.44
N ALA A 2 -17.51 13.30 -14.55
CA ALA A 2 -18.24 14.45 -14.06
C ALA A 2 -17.29 15.30 -13.22
N THR A 3 -16.89 16.47 -13.73
CA THR A 3 -16.20 17.49 -12.94
C THR A 3 -17.25 18.05 -11.98
N ASN A 4 -17.18 17.68 -10.70
CA ASN A 4 -18.02 18.30 -9.68
C ASN A 4 -17.65 19.80 -9.64
N THR A 5 -18.59 20.66 -10.04
CA THR A 5 -18.39 22.12 -10.19
C THR A 5 -18.71 22.91 -8.91
N THR A 6 -19.10 22.23 -7.83
CA THR A 6 -19.46 22.88 -6.56
C THR A 6 -18.17 23.14 -5.76
N PRO A 7 -17.80 24.40 -5.47
CA PRO A 7 -16.64 24.69 -4.65
C PRO A 7 -16.79 24.07 -3.26
N THR A 8 -15.75 23.39 -2.77
CA THR A 8 -15.72 22.86 -1.40
C THR A 8 -15.88 24.02 -0.40
N ASP A 9 -16.71 23.84 0.63
CA ASP A 9 -16.88 24.87 1.66
C ASP A 9 -15.54 25.11 2.39
N PRO A 10 -14.99 26.35 2.39
CA PRO A 10 -13.72 26.64 3.04
C PRO A 10 -13.80 26.55 4.58
N VAL A 11 -14.99 26.61 5.18
CA VAL A 11 -15.15 26.62 6.64
C VAL A 11 -14.77 25.27 7.27
N PRO A 12 -15.27 24.11 6.82
CA PRO A 12 -14.77 22.81 7.26
C PRO A 12 -13.26 22.64 7.06
N LEU A 13 -12.72 23.07 5.91
CA LEU A 13 -11.29 22.94 5.60
C LEU A 13 -10.42 23.77 6.56
N SER A 14 -10.87 24.96 6.96
CA SER A 14 -10.17 25.83 7.92
C SER A 14 -9.99 25.22 9.32
N LYS A 15 -10.77 24.18 9.65
CA LYS A 15 -10.73 23.49 10.94
C LYS A 15 -9.74 22.33 10.97
N LEU A 16 -9.20 21.91 9.82
CA LEU A 16 -8.24 20.82 9.73
C LEU A 16 -6.92 21.18 10.38
N ARG A 17 -6.34 20.24 11.12
CA ARG A 17 -5.07 20.40 11.84
C ARG A 17 -4.17 19.19 11.60
N PRO A 18 -2.83 19.39 11.62
CA PRO A 18 -1.91 18.26 11.67
C PRO A 18 -2.22 17.32 12.84
N GLY A 19 -2.06 16.01 12.63
CA GLY A 19 -2.41 14.93 13.55
C GLY A 19 -3.84 14.41 13.42
N MET A 20 -4.75 15.11 12.73
CA MET A 20 -6.08 14.57 12.43
C MET A 20 -6.01 13.41 11.42
N PRO A 21 -6.86 12.37 11.52
CA PRO A 21 -6.84 11.24 10.60
C PRO A 21 -7.36 11.62 9.20
N LEU A 22 -6.95 10.86 8.17
CA LEU A 22 -7.43 11.02 6.80
C LEU A 22 -8.98 11.05 6.71
N ALA A 23 -9.68 10.26 7.52
CA ALA A 23 -11.14 10.27 7.56
C ALA A 23 -11.74 11.66 7.87
N THR A 24 -11.06 12.47 8.70
CA THR A 24 -11.50 13.85 8.98
C THR A 24 -11.32 14.75 7.76
N LEU A 25 -10.25 14.56 6.99
CA LEU A 25 -10.06 15.26 5.72
C LEU A 25 -11.16 14.89 4.71
N ILE A 26 -11.46 13.60 4.56
CA ILE A 26 -12.53 13.11 3.67
C ILE A 26 -13.87 13.73 4.06
N ALA A 27 -14.20 13.73 5.36
CA ALA A 27 -15.44 14.32 5.85
C ALA A 27 -15.51 15.85 5.61
N ALA A 28 -14.39 16.56 5.67
CA ALA A 28 -14.35 18.00 5.40
C ALA A 28 -14.55 18.33 3.91
N TYR A 29 -14.14 17.44 3.00
CA TYR A 29 -14.42 17.55 1.56
C TYR A 29 -15.84 17.10 1.19
N GLY A 30 -16.43 16.16 1.94
CA GLY A 30 -17.75 15.63 1.67
C GLY A 30 -17.86 15.01 0.27
N GLU A 31 -18.88 15.41 -0.48
CA GLU A 31 -19.14 14.92 -1.84
C GLU A 31 -18.08 15.34 -2.87
N ASN A 32 -17.23 16.31 -2.53
CA ASN A 32 -16.13 16.78 -3.38
C ASN A 32 -14.83 15.99 -3.20
N TRP A 33 -14.83 14.95 -2.36
CA TRP A 33 -13.64 14.11 -2.19
C TRP A 33 -13.29 13.40 -3.52
N PRO A 34 -12.08 13.59 -4.09
CA PRO A 34 -11.69 12.92 -5.32
C PRO A 34 -11.50 11.44 -5.00
N GLN A 35 -12.15 10.59 -5.80
CA GLN A 35 -12.13 9.14 -5.57
C GLN A 35 -10.74 8.49 -5.72
N LYS A 36 -9.67 9.23 -6.09
CA LYS A 36 -8.29 8.74 -6.13
C LYS A 36 -7.25 9.86 -5.90
N PRO A 37 -6.18 9.62 -5.14
CA PRO A 37 -4.92 10.35 -5.28
C PRO A 37 -3.98 9.63 -6.27
N GLN A 38 -3.26 10.39 -7.10
CA GLN A 38 -2.23 9.86 -8.03
C GLN A 38 -0.83 9.75 -7.40
N SER A 39 -0.65 10.04 -6.11
CA SER A 39 0.66 9.87 -5.46
C SER A 39 0.58 9.82 -3.92
N ASN A 40 1.61 9.24 -3.30
CA ASN A 40 1.81 9.19 -1.83
C ASN A 40 1.93 10.58 -1.18
N THR A 41 2.20 11.60 -2.00
CA THR A 41 1.97 13.01 -1.72
C THR A 41 0.52 13.34 -2.07
N PHE A 42 -0.36 13.46 -1.08
CA PHE A 42 -1.65 14.12 -1.33
C PHE A 42 -1.33 15.59 -1.63
N PHE A 43 -1.40 15.99 -2.89
CA PHE A 43 -1.42 17.39 -3.29
C PHE A 43 -2.81 17.67 -3.81
N PHE A 44 -3.60 18.36 -2.99
CA PHE A 44 -4.79 19.02 -3.48
C PHE A 44 -4.37 20.42 -3.88
N ASP A 45 -4.43 20.73 -5.17
CA ASP A 45 -4.50 22.11 -5.64
C ASP A 45 -5.96 22.36 -6.02
N GLU A 46 -6.81 22.50 -5.00
CA GLU A 46 -8.14 23.05 -5.24
C GLU A 46 -7.98 24.46 -5.85
N PRO A 47 -8.84 24.89 -6.79
CA PRO A 47 -8.77 26.25 -7.34
C PRO A 47 -8.78 27.35 -6.27
N MET A 48 -9.24 27.02 -5.06
CA MET A 48 -9.21 27.88 -3.86
C MET A 48 -7.92 27.81 -3.03
N GLY A 49 -6.83 27.21 -3.52
CA GLY A 49 -5.52 27.28 -2.86
C GLY A 49 -5.50 26.63 -1.47
N PHE A 50 -6.10 25.47 -1.31
CA PHE A 50 -6.03 24.66 -0.10
C PHE A 50 -5.25 23.37 -0.40
N LEU A 51 -4.17 23.12 0.34
CA LEU A 51 -3.31 21.94 0.16
C LEU A 51 -3.17 21.17 1.47
N VAL A 52 -3.22 19.84 1.42
CA VAL A 52 -3.04 18.98 2.60
C VAL A 52 -2.08 17.86 2.29
N HIS A 53 -1.07 17.69 3.12
CA HIS A 53 -0.08 16.64 2.99
C HIS A 53 -0.29 15.59 4.08
N ILE A 54 -0.62 14.36 3.69
CA ILE A 54 -0.81 13.22 4.59
C ILE A 54 0.54 12.55 4.83
N ASP A 55 0.81 12.20 6.07
CA ASP A 55 2.01 11.46 6.44
C ASP A 55 1.85 9.95 6.18
N VAL A 56 2.93 9.21 6.35
CA VAL A 56 2.97 7.75 6.14
C VAL A 56 2.14 6.94 7.13
N ASP A 57 1.66 7.55 8.21
CA ASP A 57 0.82 6.92 9.23
C ASP A 57 -0.69 7.23 8.99
N GLY A 58 -1.02 7.87 7.86
CA GLY A 58 -2.39 8.13 7.45
C GLY A 58 -3.05 9.30 8.19
N VAL A 59 -2.26 10.19 8.78
CA VAL A 59 -2.74 11.41 9.43
C VAL A 59 -2.25 12.66 8.71
N ILE A 60 -2.91 13.78 8.93
CA ILE A 60 -2.50 15.06 8.34
C ILE A 60 -1.12 15.43 8.91
N GLY A 61 -0.11 15.51 8.04
CA GLY A 61 1.21 16.02 8.39
C GLY A 61 1.31 17.53 8.22
N ALA A 62 0.68 18.10 7.19
CA ALA A 62 0.63 19.55 6.96
C ALA A 62 -0.65 20.00 6.26
N VAL A 63 -1.06 21.25 6.49
CA VAL A 63 -2.17 21.95 5.84
C VAL A 63 -1.70 23.34 5.42
N THR A 64 -1.90 23.69 4.16
CA THR A 64 -1.54 25.00 3.58
C THR A 64 -2.78 25.71 3.05
N PHE A 65 -2.91 26.98 3.43
CA PHE A 65 -3.92 27.93 2.97
C PHE A 65 -3.21 28.97 2.10
N ALA A 66 -3.11 28.70 0.80
CA ALA A 66 -2.34 29.44 -0.19
C ALA A 66 -3.09 30.65 -0.78
N LYS A 67 -2.52 31.24 -1.84
CA LYS A 67 -2.93 32.56 -2.38
C LYS A 67 -4.40 32.66 -2.81
N SER A 68 -5.03 31.55 -3.19
CA SER A 68 -6.44 31.55 -3.62
C SER A 68 -7.42 31.28 -2.48
N PHE A 69 -6.94 31.05 -1.25
CA PHE A 69 -7.82 30.74 -0.12
C PHE A 69 -8.63 31.97 0.31
N PRO A 70 -9.93 31.82 0.66
CA PRO A 70 -10.80 32.97 0.90
C PRO A 70 -10.30 33.88 2.04
N LEU A 71 -10.19 35.19 1.73
CA LEU A 71 -9.74 36.22 2.68
C LEU A 71 -10.55 36.28 4.00
N PRO A 72 -11.89 36.10 4.01
CA PRO A 72 -12.68 36.23 5.24
C PRO A 72 -12.46 35.12 6.26
N VAL A 73 -11.83 34.01 5.86
CA VAL A 73 -11.72 32.80 6.68
C VAL A 73 -10.52 32.91 7.61
N GLU A 74 -10.77 32.80 8.92
CA GLU A 74 -9.76 32.92 9.96
C GLU A 74 -9.22 31.56 10.41
N ILE A 75 -7.92 31.49 10.61
CA ILE A 75 -7.17 30.33 11.09
C ILE A 75 -6.38 30.77 12.31
N GLY A 76 -6.85 30.39 13.51
CA GLY A 76 -6.15 30.70 14.76
C GLY A 76 -5.99 32.21 15.04
N GLY A 77 -6.97 33.02 14.63
CA GLY A 77 -6.96 34.48 14.78
C GLY A 77 -6.21 35.24 13.67
N LEU A 78 -5.68 34.53 12.68
CA LEU A 78 -4.99 35.10 11.53
C LEU A 78 -5.79 34.83 10.24
N LYS A 79 -5.66 35.71 9.25
CA LYS A 79 -6.23 35.48 7.91
C LYS A 79 -5.36 36.10 6.84
N ARG A 80 -5.53 35.60 5.61
CA ARG A 80 -4.91 36.20 4.44
C ARG A 80 -5.30 37.68 4.31
N GLY A 81 -4.39 38.47 3.77
CA GLY A 81 -4.53 39.91 3.58
C GLY A 81 -4.23 40.75 4.83
N MET A 82 -4.03 40.15 6.00
CA MET A 82 -3.51 40.90 7.16
C MET A 82 -2.12 41.46 6.86
N SER A 83 -1.88 42.68 7.33
CA SER A 83 -0.52 43.23 7.35
C SER A 83 0.34 42.55 8.41
N MET A 84 1.67 42.70 8.32
CA MET A 84 2.56 42.14 9.34
C MET A 84 2.28 42.73 10.73
N ALA A 85 1.97 44.03 10.80
CA ALA A 85 1.58 44.69 12.04
C ALA A 85 0.26 44.15 12.62
N GLN A 86 -0.74 43.89 11.77
CA GLN A 86 -2.01 43.29 12.21
C GLN A 86 -1.81 41.86 12.70
N ALA A 87 -0.99 41.07 12.00
CA ALA A 87 -0.69 39.70 12.41
C ALA A 87 0.04 39.65 13.75
N LEU A 88 1.04 40.51 13.96
CA LEU A 88 1.77 40.63 15.23
C LEU A 88 0.90 41.15 16.38
N ALA A 89 -0.06 42.05 16.09
CA ALA A 89 -1.02 42.50 17.09
C ALA A 89 -1.98 41.37 17.53
N ALA A 90 -2.41 40.53 16.58
CA ALA A 90 -3.26 39.37 16.87
C ALA A 90 -2.48 38.23 17.54
N ARG A 91 -1.21 38.05 17.16
CA ARG A 91 -0.31 36.99 17.63
C ARG A 91 1.08 37.55 17.93
N PRO A 92 1.29 38.14 19.12
CA PRO A 92 2.57 38.71 19.52
C PRO A 92 3.70 37.68 19.66
N ASP A 93 3.36 36.40 19.69
CA ASP A 93 4.25 35.25 19.76
C ASP A 93 4.84 34.84 18.40
N LEU A 94 4.41 35.47 17.30
CA LEU A 94 5.04 35.30 15.99
C LEU A 94 6.48 35.83 15.99
N THR A 95 7.39 35.02 15.46
CA THR A 95 8.82 35.33 15.33
C THR A 95 9.23 35.44 13.87
N ASP A 96 10.12 36.39 13.55
CA ASP A 96 10.65 36.52 12.19
C ASP A 96 11.60 35.36 11.88
N ALA A 97 11.27 34.61 10.83
CA ALA A 97 12.04 33.47 10.35
C ALA A 97 12.82 33.78 9.06
N GLY A 98 12.90 35.07 8.68
CA GLY A 98 13.66 35.55 7.54
C GLY A 98 12.88 35.53 6.23
N VAL A 99 13.61 35.46 5.12
CA VAL A 99 13.05 35.49 3.75
C VAL A 99 13.22 34.11 3.10
N ALA A 100 12.15 33.61 2.48
CA ALA A 100 12.19 32.32 1.80
C ALA A 100 13.20 32.33 0.63
N PRO A 101 14.00 31.26 0.44
CA PRO A 101 15.04 31.20 -0.57
C PRO A 101 14.53 31.53 -1.97
N ARG A 102 15.27 32.38 -2.71
CA ARG A 102 14.94 32.79 -4.09
C ARG A 102 13.55 33.44 -4.25
N SER A 103 12.99 34.04 -3.20
CA SER A 103 11.74 34.81 -3.28
C SER A 103 11.81 36.09 -2.43
N ALA A 104 10.82 36.97 -2.60
CA ALA A 104 10.63 38.16 -1.77
C ALA A 104 9.70 37.92 -0.56
N VAL A 105 9.37 36.66 -0.27
CA VAL A 105 8.40 36.28 0.77
C VAL A 105 9.08 36.25 2.13
N ARG A 106 8.61 37.09 3.06
CA ARG A 106 9.01 37.06 4.47
C ARG A 106 8.20 36.00 5.23
N LEU A 107 8.84 35.32 6.16
CA LEU A 107 8.26 34.23 6.93
C LEU A 107 8.13 34.65 8.40
N LEU A 108 6.94 34.53 8.97
CA LEU A 108 6.75 34.57 10.43
C LEU A 108 6.37 33.18 10.92
N ARG A 109 6.95 32.72 12.03
CA ARG A 109 6.70 31.38 12.58
C ARG A 109 6.38 31.43 14.07
N LEU A 110 5.62 30.44 14.52
CA LEU A 110 5.47 30.12 15.93
C LEU A 110 5.24 28.61 16.12
N MET A 111 5.58 28.10 17.29
CA MET A 111 5.18 26.77 17.73
C MET A 111 3.92 26.90 18.58
N LEU A 112 2.86 26.20 18.20
CA LEU A 112 1.61 26.16 18.97
C LEU A 112 1.77 25.24 20.19
N PRO A 113 0.95 25.42 21.25
CA PRO A 113 1.02 24.59 22.46
C PRO A 113 0.83 23.09 22.24
N ASP A 114 0.15 22.71 21.15
CA ASP A 114 -0.07 21.32 20.73
C ASP A 114 1.10 20.73 19.92
N GLY A 115 2.20 21.47 19.78
CA GLY A 115 3.39 21.06 19.04
C GLY A 115 3.28 21.24 17.52
N VAL A 116 2.21 21.87 17.03
CA VAL A 116 2.08 22.22 15.61
C VAL A 116 2.88 23.48 15.30
N GLN A 117 3.68 23.44 14.24
CA GLN A 117 4.34 24.63 13.72
C GLN A 117 3.38 25.41 12.83
N PHE A 118 3.26 26.71 13.08
CA PHE A 118 2.60 27.64 12.17
C PHE A 118 3.64 28.47 11.41
N GLU A 119 3.41 28.70 10.12
CA GLU A 119 4.16 29.62 9.27
C GLU A 119 3.21 30.54 8.51
N GLY A 120 3.37 31.85 8.68
CA GLY A 120 2.74 32.88 7.86
C GLY A 120 3.71 33.40 6.79
N ARG A 121 3.24 33.49 5.55
CA ARG A 121 4.02 33.97 4.39
C ARG A 121 3.55 35.35 3.97
N PHE A 122 4.45 36.32 3.95
CA PHE A 122 4.15 37.72 3.65
C PHE A 122 4.87 38.19 2.39
N LEU A 123 4.14 38.80 1.46
CA LEU A 123 4.69 39.47 0.28
C LEU A 123 4.19 40.91 0.28
N GLU A 124 5.09 41.89 0.10
CA GLU A 124 4.73 43.32 0.11
C GLU A 124 3.89 43.74 1.34
N ASP A 125 4.28 43.25 2.52
CA ASP A 125 3.58 43.45 3.80
C ASP A 125 2.17 42.83 3.88
N GLN A 126 1.79 41.92 2.98
CA GLN A 126 0.51 41.22 3.05
C GLN A 126 0.68 39.72 3.25
N MET A 127 -0.07 39.14 4.19
CA MET A 127 -0.14 37.70 4.38
C MET A 127 -0.78 37.04 3.15
N ILE A 128 0.02 36.33 2.36
CA ILE A 128 -0.41 35.65 1.13
C ILE A 128 -0.76 34.18 1.36
N ALA A 129 -0.16 33.54 2.37
CA ALA A 129 -0.42 32.15 2.70
C ALA A 129 -0.13 31.83 4.16
N MET A 130 -0.72 30.74 4.66
CA MET A 130 -0.47 30.18 5.98
C MET A 130 -0.25 28.68 5.86
N GLU A 131 0.62 28.12 6.67
CA GLU A 131 0.84 26.68 6.78
C GLU A 131 0.83 26.24 8.25
N LEU A 132 0.15 25.13 8.52
CA LEU A 132 0.22 24.40 9.77
C LEU A 132 0.88 23.06 9.48
N SER A 133 1.99 22.74 10.13
CA SER A 133 2.71 21.48 9.92
C SER A 133 3.13 20.86 11.24
N ARG A 134 3.12 19.52 11.28
CA ARG A 134 3.64 18.77 12.43
C ARG A 134 5.14 18.55 12.25
N PRO A 135 6.00 19.08 13.14
CA PRO A 135 7.42 18.77 13.12
C PRO A 135 7.64 17.26 13.18
N GLY A 136 8.46 16.72 12.27
CA GLY A 136 8.73 15.28 12.19
C GLY A 136 7.70 14.44 11.43
N ALA A 137 6.69 15.05 10.78
CA ALA A 137 5.87 14.32 9.82
C ALA A 137 6.74 13.72 8.70
N VAL A 138 6.50 12.45 8.39
CA VAL A 138 7.21 11.71 7.34
C VAL A 138 6.27 11.56 6.15
N TYR A 139 6.62 12.14 5.01
CA TYR A 139 5.77 12.13 3.81
C TYR A 139 6.18 11.09 2.78
N GLU A 140 7.40 10.59 2.89
CA GLU A 140 7.87 9.45 2.12
C GLU A 140 8.62 8.51 3.08
N ARG A 141 8.19 7.25 3.17
CA ARG A 141 9.09 6.21 3.69
C ARG A 141 10.19 6.07 2.64
N LYS A 142 11.44 6.27 3.06
CA LYS A 142 12.59 6.02 2.19
C LYS A 142 12.56 4.53 1.80
N LEU A 143 12.09 4.25 0.59
CA LEU A 143 12.14 2.92 0.02
C LEU A 143 13.61 2.50 -0.11
N SER A 144 13.92 1.38 0.53
CA SER A 144 15.23 0.74 0.43
C SER A 144 15.01 -0.62 -0.22
N TYR A 145 15.68 -0.83 -1.35
CA TYR A 145 15.68 -2.10 -2.05
C TYR A 145 16.90 -2.89 -1.59
N PRO A 146 16.74 -3.92 -0.73
CA PRO A 146 17.87 -4.71 -0.28
C PRO A 146 18.49 -5.45 -1.48
N PRO A 147 19.81 -5.69 -1.48
CA PRO A 147 20.45 -6.41 -2.58
C PRO A 147 19.86 -7.82 -2.70
N ALA A 148 19.58 -8.23 -3.93
CA ALA A 148 19.16 -9.59 -4.25
C ALA A 148 20.17 -10.61 -3.69
N ALA A 149 19.67 -11.67 -3.06
CA ALA A 149 20.47 -12.66 -2.34
C ALA A 149 20.01 -14.10 -2.62
N GLY A 150 20.93 -15.06 -2.44
CA GLY A 150 20.63 -16.48 -2.58
C GLY A 150 20.34 -16.91 -4.02
N LYS A 151 19.89 -18.16 -4.19
CA LYS A 151 19.42 -18.71 -5.47
C LYS A 151 18.01 -18.16 -5.79
N PRO A 152 17.59 -18.11 -7.06
CA PRO A 152 16.19 -17.85 -7.41
C PRO A 152 15.26 -18.79 -6.65
N GLY A 153 14.17 -18.27 -6.09
CA GLY A 153 13.21 -19.03 -5.29
C GLY A 153 13.56 -19.14 -3.81
N ALA A 154 14.83 -19.02 -3.41
CA ALA A 154 15.25 -19.27 -2.03
C ALA A 154 14.47 -18.37 -1.02
N PRO A 155 13.96 -18.93 0.09
CA PRO A 155 14.27 -20.27 0.62
C PRO A 155 13.44 -21.42 0.02
N PHE A 156 12.56 -21.15 -0.94
CA PHE A 156 11.75 -22.14 -1.63
C PHE A 156 12.49 -22.74 -2.84
N ALA A 157 12.03 -23.90 -3.31
CA ALA A 157 12.59 -24.52 -4.51
C ALA A 157 12.16 -23.79 -5.80
N ASP A 158 10.92 -23.30 -5.84
CA ASP A 158 10.31 -22.69 -7.01
C ASP A 158 10.39 -21.13 -6.97
N PRO A 159 10.99 -20.49 -7.98
CA PRO A 159 11.03 -19.04 -8.12
C PRO A 159 9.66 -18.36 -8.14
N ASN A 160 8.67 -18.95 -8.79
CA ASN A 160 7.33 -18.40 -8.92
C ASN A 160 6.52 -18.63 -7.64
N PHE A 161 6.76 -19.72 -6.89
CA PHE A 161 6.19 -19.85 -5.54
C PHE A 161 6.67 -18.71 -4.63
N LYS A 162 7.94 -18.32 -4.72
CA LYS A 162 8.45 -17.15 -4.00
C LYS A 162 7.73 -15.85 -4.36
N LEU A 163 7.31 -15.68 -5.61
CA LEU A 163 6.52 -14.49 -6.00
C LEU A 163 5.16 -14.48 -5.30
N VAL A 164 4.48 -15.62 -5.19
CA VAL A 164 3.22 -15.73 -4.42
C VAL A 164 3.43 -15.34 -2.95
N VAL A 165 4.54 -15.76 -2.34
CA VAL A 165 4.89 -15.39 -0.97
C VAL A 165 5.18 -13.88 -0.86
N LEU A 166 5.89 -13.30 -1.83
CA LEU A 166 6.14 -11.86 -1.84
C LEU A 166 4.86 -11.04 -2.02
N ASP A 167 3.92 -11.53 -2.82
CA ASP A 167 2.60 -10.90 -2.96
C ASP A 167 1.87 -10.82 -1.62
N ALA A 168 1.78 -11.95 -0.91
CA ALA A 168 1.15 -12.00 0.41
C ALA A 168 1.82 -11.04 1.43
N LEU A 169 3.16 -10.96 1.41
CA LEU A 169 3.91 -10.06 2.28
C LEU A 169 3.72 -8.59 1.91
N ALA A 170 3.67 -8.25 0.62
CA ALA A 170 3.44 -6.89 0.17
C ALA A 170 2.01 -6.43 0.46
N SER A 171 1.02 -7.30 0.20
CA SER A 171 -0.41 -7.07 0.44
C SER A 171 -0.74 -6.90 1.92
N SER A 172 -0.07 -7.65 2.81
CA SER A 172 -0.20 -7.46 4.27
C SER A 172 0.60 -6.26 4.82
N GLY A 173 1.46 -5.65 4.00
CA GLY A 173 2.36 -4.56 4.42
C GLY A 173 3.56 -5.01 5.24
N ALA A 174 3.82 -6.32 5.35
CA ALA A 174 5.00 -6.88 6.01
C ALA A 174 6.30 -6.47 5.30
N ILE A 175 6.26 -6.33 3.97
CA ILE A 175 7.35 -5.76 3.17
C ILE A 175 6.85 -4.57 2.34
N GLN A 176 7.79 -3.74 1.88
CA GLN A 176 7.48 -2.60 1.01
C GLN A 176 8.28 -2.68 -0.29
N LEU A 177 7.59 -2.98 -1.39
CA LEU A 177 8.16 -2.91 -2.74
C LEU A 177 7.98 -1.54 -3.39
N GLY A 178 7.04 -0.73 -2.88
CA GLY A 178 6.71 0.58 -3.44
C GLY A 178 6.09 0.49 -4.83
N PRO A 179 5.88 1.62 -5.52
CA PRO A 179 5.34 1.60 -6.88
C PRO A 179 6.21 0.80 -7.85
N ARG A 180 5.60 -0.05 -8.70
CA ARG A 180 6.33 -0.91 -9.64
C ARG A 180 7.25 -0.15 -10.58
N ASP A 181 6.85 1.04 -11.04
CA ASP A 181 7.65 1.89 -11.92
C ASP A 181 8.90 2.44 -11.21
N ARG A 182 8.81 2.68 -9.89
CA ARG A 182 9.94 3.09 -9.04
C ARG A 182 10.92 1.93 -8.86
N LEU A 183 10.45 0.71 -8.62
CA LEU A 183 11.32 -0.47 -8.56
C LEU A 183 12.00 -0.72 -9.92
N ALA A 184 11.23 -0.67 -11.00
CA ALA A 184 11.74 -0.84 -12.35
C ALA A 184 12.84 0.18 -12.68
N ARG A 185 12.62 1.49 -12.47
CA ARG A 185 13.66 2.51 -12.68
C ARG A 185 14.88 2.37 -11.76
N HIS A 186 14.73 1.74 -10.59
CA HIS A 186 15.86 1.48 -9.71
C HIS A 186 16.76 0.35 -10.23
N LEU A 187 16.15 -0.71 -10.78
CA LEU A 187 16.87 -1.90 -11.26
C LEU A 187 17.27 -1.81 -12.73
N LEU A 188 16.56 -0.99 -13.49
CA LEU A 188 16.76 -0.73 -14.91
C LEU A 188 17.36 0.66 -15.11
N ASP A 189 17.21 1.19 -16.32
CA ASP A 189 17.59 2.54 -16.68
C ASP A 189 16.57 3.58 -16.16
N PRO A 190 17.00 4.77 -15.70
CA PRO A 190 16.10 5.86 -15.29
C PRO A 190 15.10 6.31 -16.36
N SER A 191 15.37 6.04 -17.65
CA SER A 191 14.48 6.33 -18.78
C SER A 191 13.41 5.26 -19.03
N TYR A 192 13.34 4.21 -18.19
CA TYR A 192 12.28 3.21 -18.23
C TYR A 192 10.91 3.87 -18.25
N ASN A 193 10.11 3.49 -19.25
CA ASN A 193 8.74 3.92 -19.43
C ASN A 193 7.86 2.70 -19.57
N GLU A 194 7.06 2.42 -18.54
CA GLU A 194 6.17 1.26 -18.50
C GLU A 194 5.24 1.15 -19.72
N ALA A 195 4.67 2.26 -20.19
CA ALA A 195 3.76 2.26 -21.34
C ALA A 195 4.44 1.87 -22.66
N ARG A 196 5.78 1.93 -22.73
CA ARG A 196 6.58 1.50 -23.88
C ARG A 196 7.22 0.14 -23.65
N ASP A 197 7.72 -0.09 -22.44
CA ASP A 197 8.65 -1.18 -22.13
C ASP A 197 7.97 -2.35 -21.38
N GLY A 198 6.72 -2.20 -20.94
CA GLY A 198 6.01 -3.15 -20.07
C GLY A 198 5.32 -4.33 -20.76
N TYR A 199 5.46 -4.47 -22.09
CA TYR A 199 4.83 -5.53 -22.89
C TYR A 199 5.60 -6.85 -22.92
N ASP A 200 6.78 -6.90 -22.30
CA ASP A 200 7.59 -8.10 -22.15
C ASP A 200 7.98 -8.29 -20.68
N LEU A 201 8.42 -9.51 -20.33
CA LEU A 201 9.01 -9.80 -19.03
C LEU A 201 10.29 -8.98 -18.82
N LEU A 202 10.25 -8.08 -17.84
CA LEU A 202 11.38 -7.29 -17.34
C LEU A 202 12.33 -8.18 -16.55
N LYS A 203 13.18 -8.93 -17.27
CA LYS A 203 14.10 -9.93 -16.69
C LYS A 203 14.90 -9.44 -15.48
N PRO A 204 15.46 -8.21 -15.43
CA PRO A 204 16.17 -7.74 -14.24
C PRO A 204 15.26 -7.57 -13.02
N VAL A 205 14.00 -7.15 -13.22
CA VAL A 205 13.02 -7.02 -12.14
C VAL A 205 12.59 -8.40 -11.65
N TYR A 206 12.26 -9.32 -12.56
CA TYR A 206 11.98 -10.71 -12.21
C TYR A 206 13.14 -11.35 -11.42
N ALA A 207 14.37 -11.23 -11.94
CA ALA A 207 15.57 -11.79 -11.30
C ALA A 207 15.81 -11.23 -9.90
N TYR A 208 15.47 -9.96 -9.67
CA TYR A 208 15.51 -9.34 -8.36
C TYR A 208 14.45 -9.91 -7.42
N LEU A 209 13.17 -9.96 -7.84
CA LEU A 209 12.06 -10.42 -7.01
C LEU A 209 12.24 -11.87 -6.57
N VAL A 210 12.60 -12.78 -7.48
CA VAL A 210 12.85 -14.19 -7.11
C VAL A 210 14.10 -14.37 -6.24
N ARG A 211 14.90 -13.33 -6.04
CA ARG A 211 16.05 -13.28 -5.12
C ARG A 211 15.88 -12.24 -4.01
N TYR A 212 14.67 -11.71 -3.82
CA TYR A 212 14.41 -10.77 -2.74
C TYR A 212 14.74 -11.44 -1.40
N PRO A 213 15.58 -10.83 -0.55
CA PRO A 213 15.98 -11.46 0.70
C PRO A 213 14.79 -11.51 1.66
N LEU A 214 14.47 -12.71 2.14
CA LEU A 214 13.46 -12.95 3.16
C LEU A 214 14.15 -13.39 4.45
N VAL A 215 13.74 -12.80 5.58
CA VAL A 215 14.15 -13.23 6.91
C VAL A 215 13.07 -14.09 7.56
N VAL A 216 13.41 -14.79 8.65
CA VAL A 216 12.47 -15.66 9.38
C VAL A 216 11.20 -14.91 9.83
N ALA A 217 11.33 -13.63 10.19
CA ALA A 217 10.20 -12.79 10.56
C ALA A 217 9.22 -12.58 9.40
N ASP A 218 9.73 -12.44 8.16
CA ASP A 218 8.88 -12.31 6.98
C ASP A 218 8.10 -13.61 6.75
N LEU A 219 8.79 -14.76 6.78
CA LEU A 219 8.14 -16.07 6.61
C LEU A 219 7.06 -16.35 7.65
N ALA A 220 7.28 -15.91 8.90
CA ALA A 220 6.32 -16.01 9.98
C ALA A 220 5.14 -15.03 9.86
N ALA A 221 5.25 -13.97 9.05
CA ALA A 221 4.18 -13.00 8.83
C ALA A 221 3.14 -13.47 7.78
N VAL A 222 3.43 -14.54 7.04
CA VAL A 222 2.53 -15.06 6.01
C VAL A 222 1.40 -15.87 6.64
N GLU A 223 0.17 -15.34 6.56
CA GLU A 223 -1.05 -16.02 7.04
C GLU A 223 -1.95 -16.54 5.91
N GLU A 224 -1.83 -15.99 4.70
CA GLU A 224 -2.65 -16.35 3.55
C GLU A 224 -1.79 -16.40 2.28
N LEU A 225 -2.03 -17.41 1.43
CA LEU A 225 -1.51 -17.50 0.08
C LEU A 225 -2.66 -17.62 -0.91
N VAL A 226 -2.62 -16.81 -1.97
CA VAL A 226 -3.56 -16.87 -3.09
C VAL A 226 -2.76 -17.14 -4.36
N PHE A 227 -3.06 -18.25 -5.03
CA PHE A 227 -2.49 -18.59 -6.32
C PHE A 227 -3.46 -18.11 -7.40
N ASP A 228 -3.21 -16.93 -7.94
CA ASP A 228 -4.05 -16.31 -8.95
C ASP A 228 -3.23 -15.45 -9.91
N GLY A 229 -3.52 -15.51 -11.21
CA GLY A 229 -2.87 -14.66 -12.23
C GLY A 229 -3.09 -13.16 -12.06
N GLY A 230 -4.08 -12.74 -11.27
CA GLY A 230 -4.35 -11.35 -10.94
C GLY A 230 -3.51 -10.77 -9.79
N ASN A 231 -2.60 -11.56 -9.18
CA ASN A 231 -1.74 -11.05 -8.10
C ASN A 231 -0.86 -9.88 -8.57
N ASP A 232 -0.77 -8.84 -7.75
CA ASP A 232 -0.08 -7.58 -8.09
C ASP A 232 1.42 -7.79 -8.33
N ILE A 233 2.03 -8.79 -7.69
CA ILE A 233 3.46 -9.07 -7.80
C ILE A 233 3.93 -9.30 -9.25
N TYR A 234 3.11 -9.95 -10.09
CA TYR A 234 3.50 -10.26 -11.46
C TYR A 234 3.64 -9.00 -12.30
N ALA A 235 2.81 -8.01 -12.02
CA ALA A 235 2.79 -6.74 -12.71
C ALA A 235 4.05 -5.89 -12.44
N TYR A 236 4.87 -6.24 -11.43
CA TYR A 236 6.20 -5.65 -11.27
C TYR A 236 7.19 -6.17 -12.31
N ALA A 237 7.14 -7.47 -12.61
CA ALA A 237 8.03 -8.11 -13.57
C ALA A 237 7.50 -8.07 -15.00
N PHE A 238 6.19 -8.04 -15.19
CA PHE A 238 5.54 -8.06 -16.50
C PHE A 238 4.26 -7.18 -16.45
N PRO A 239 4.40 -5.85 -16.58
CA PRO A 239 3.32 -4.88 -16.32
C PRO A 239 2.03 -5.07 -17.11
N PHE A 240 2.13 -5.55 -18.34
CA PHE A 240 1.00 -5.81 -19.24
C PHE A 240 0.84 -7.31 -19.54
N TRP A 241 1.24 -8.19 -18.62
CA TRP A 241 0.93 -9.61 -18.73
C TRP A 241 -0.58 -9.81 -18.74
N ASP A 242 -1.05 -10.59 -19.72
CA ASP A 242 -2.47 -10.88 -19.95
C ASP A 242 -2.92 -12.20 -19.34
N GLY A 243 -1.99 -12.97 -18.76
CA GLY A 243 -2.29 -14.29 -18.20
C GLY A 243 -2.20 -15.44 -19.21
N GLU A 244 -1.86 -15.19 -20.48
CA GLU A 244 -1.89 -16.24 -21.53
C GLU A 244 -0.62 -17.11 -21.58
N THR A 245 0.43 -16.74 -20.84
CA THR A 245 1.70 -17.48 -20.80
C THR A 245 1.92 -18.21 -19.48
N ASP A 246 2.78 -19.22 -19.50
CA ASP A 246 3.20 -20.02 -18.33
C ASP A 246 4.29 -19.33 -17.48
N ALA A 247 4.53 -18.03 -17.72
CA ALA A 247 5.66 -17.30 -17.13
C ALA A 247 5.68 -17.34 -15.59
N PHE A 248 4.50 -17.48 -14.97
CA PHE A 248 4.32 -17.44 -13.52
C PHE A 248 3.72 -18.73 -12.95
N ASP A 249 3.69 -19.82 -13.72
CA ASP A 249 3.26 -21.13 -13.22
C ASP A 249 4.15 -21.59 -12.06
N VAL A 250 3.52 -22.17 -11.04
CA VAL A 250 4.16 -22.71 -9.84
C VAL A 250 4.13 -24.23 -9.91
N TYR A 251 5.31 -24.83 -10.04
CA TYR A 251 5.48 -26.28 -10.20
C TYR A 251 5.78 -27.00 -8.89
N SER A 252 6.20 -26.27 -7.84
CA SER A 252 6.51 -26.87 -6.55
C SER A 252 6.19 -25.97 -5.36
N LEU A 253 5.61 -26.57 -4.32
CA LEU A 253 5.43 -25.98 -2.99
C LEU A 253 6.56 -26.35 -2.01
N GLU A 254 7.68 -26.91 -2.47
CA GLU A 254 8.78 -27.27 -1.58
C GLU A 254 9.33 -26.03 -0.84
N GLY A 255 9.36 -26.12 0.50
CA GLY A 255 9.68 -25.03 1.41
C GLY A 255 8.45 -24.35 2.03
N ILE A 256 7.21 -24.73 1.66
CA ILE A 256 5.98 -24.17 2.24
C ILE A 256 5.90 -24.37 3.77
N GLU A 257 6.54 -25.41 4.30
CA GLU A 257 6.61 -25.70 5.74
C GLU A 257 7.32 -24.59 6.55
N LEU A 258 8.08 -23.71 5.89
CA LEU A 258 8.69 -22.54 6.51
C LEU A 258 7.66 -21.46 6.92
N LEU A 259 6.46 -21.50 6.34
CA LEU A 259 5.37 -20.56 6.60
C LEU A 259 4.55 -21.01 7.82
N ALA A 260 5.17 -20.97 9.00
CA ALA A 260 4.64 -21.58 10.22
C ALA A 260 3.27 -21.05 10.68
N ASN A 261 2.90 -19.83 10.25
CA ASN A 261 1.64 -19.19 10.59
C ASN A 261 0.63 -19.19 9.44
N LEU A 262 0.85 -19.97 8.38
CA LEU A 262 -0.07 -20.05 7.25
C LEU A 262 -1.40 -20.66 7.67
N ARG A 263 -2.49 -19.91 7.48
CA ARG A 263 -3.87 -20.27 7.88
C ARG A 263 -4.77 -20.53 6.70
N ARG A 264 -4.46 -19.95 5.54
CA ARG A 264 -5.31 -20.02 4.35
C ARG A 264 -4.50 -20.20 3.09
N ILE A 265 -4.90 -21.17 2.27
CA ILE A 265 -4.44 -21.34 0.89
C ILE A 265 -5.68 -21.27 0.01
N GLU A 266 -5.63 -20.45 -1.04
CA GLU A 266 -6.65 -20.42 -2.09
C GLU A 266 -5.98 -20.57 -3.45
N VAL A 267 -6.40 -21.58 -4.21
CA VAL A 267 -5.88 -21.87 -5.54
C VAL A 267 -6.95 -21.56 -6.58
N ILE A 268 -6.74 -20.49 -7.33
CA ILE A 268 -7.59 -20.08 -8.45
C ILE A 268 -6.96 -20.51 -9.78
N SER A 269 -5.65 -20.26 -9.93
CA SER A 269 -4.85 -20.61 -11.12
C SER A 269 -3.36 -20.76 -10.77
N LEU A 270 -2.51 -21.03 -11.77
CA LEU A 270 -1.04 -21.08 -11.71
C LEU A 270 -0.39 -22.20 -10.87
N LEU A 271 -1.08 -22.81 -9.91
CA LEU A 271 -0.52 -23.94 -9.16
C LEU A 271 -0.65 -25.25 -9.94
N LEU A 272 0.48 -25.80 -10.36
CA LEU A 272 0.59 -27.10 -11.03
C LEU A 272 1.05 -28.22 -10.10
N ASP A 273 1.58 -27.89 -8.92
CA ASP A 273 1.85 -28.88 -7.88
C ASP A 273 0.51 -29.42 -7.32
N THR A 274 0.23 -30.68 -7.63
CA THR A 274 -1.02 -31.36 -7.24
C THR A 274 -0.85 -32.24 -6.00
N ASP A 275 0.35 -32.32 -5.42
CA ASP A 275 0.64 -33.19 -4.28
C ASP A 275 0.30 -32.51 -2.94
N LEU A 276 -0.81 -32.90 -2.33
CA LEU A 276 -1.27 -32.33 -1.06
C LEU A 276 -0.46 -32.80 0.15
N SER A 277 0.47 -33.75 0.01
CA SER A 277 1.37 -34.15 1.09
C SER A 277 2.28 -33.00 1.55
N ARG A 278 2.53 -32.02 0.66
CA ARG A 278 3.26 -30.78 0.95
C ARG A 278 2.63 -29.97 2.09
N LEU A 279 1.32 -30.12 2.31
CA LEU A 279 0.60 -29.35 3.31
C LEU A 279 0.70 -29.95 4.72
N SER A 280 1.07 -31.23 4.86
CA SER A 280 0.99 -32.02 6.10
C SER A 280 1.68 -31.37 7.33
N GLY A 281 2.70 -30.55 7.13
CA GLY A 281 3.42 -29.83 8.18
C GLY A 281 2.73 -28.57 8.72
N LEU A 282 1.71 -28.04 8.04
CA LEU A 282 1.12 -26.72 8.30
C LEU A 282 0.09 -26.76 9.45
N GLN A 283 0.59 -26.72 10.69
CA GLN A 283 -0.22 -26.88 11.90
C GLN A 283 -1.28 -25.78 12.12
N GLN A 284 -1.13 -24.63 11.46
CA GLN A 284 -2.06 -23.50 11.55
C GLN A 284 -3.08 -23.45 10.42
N LEU A 285 -3.01 -24.35 9.43
CA LEU A 285 -3.84 -24.29 8.24
C LEU A 285 -5.31 -24.58 8.58
N GLU A 286 -6.18 -23.59 8.33
CA GLU A 286 -7.61 -23.62 8.62
C GLU A 286 -8.45 -23.77 7.35
N HIS A 287 -7.99 -23.20 6.24
CA HIS A 287 -8.73 -23.10 4.99
C HIS A 287 -7.89 -23.54 3.80
N VAL A 288 -8.41 -24.48 3.01
CA VAL A 288 -7.80 -24.94 1.76
C VAL A 288 -8.82 -24.83 0.63
N GLY A 289 -8.65 -23.84 -0.24
CA GLY A 289 -9.37 -23.71 -1.49
C GLY A 289 -8.52 -24.26 -2.62
N LEU A 290 -9.03 -25.29 -3.30
CA LEU A 290 -8.42 -25.96 -4.42
C LEU A 290 -9.20 -25.62 -5.68
N GLY A 291 -8.50 -25.25 -6.75
CA GLY A 291 -9.09 -25.04 -8.07
C GLY A 291 -9.55 -26.35 -8.71
N HIS A 292 -9.75 -26.33 -10.03
CA HIS A 292 -10.04 -27.56 -10.78
C HIS A 292 -8.78 -28.43 -10.87
N GLY A 293 -8.92 -29.72 -10.57
CA GLY A 293 -7.88 -30.72 -10.78
C GLY A 293 -8.41 -32.10 -10.44
N PRO A 294 -7.60 -33.14 -10.67
CA PRO A 294 -7.37 -34.13 -9.65
C PRO A 294 -6.14 -33.72 -8.81
N TYR A 295 -6.26 -33.78 -7.49
CA TYR A 295 -5.18 -33.61 -6.53
C TYR A 295 -4.74 -34.98 -5.98
N GLN A 296 -3.44 -35.13 -5.77
CA GLN A 296 -2.80 -36.33 -5.24
C GLN A 296 -2.69 -36.26 -3.72
N ASN A 297 -2.64 -37.42 -3.06
CA ASN A 297 -2.42 -37.55 -1.61
C ASN A 297 -3.39 -36.72 -0.75
N GLY A 298 -4.67 -36.67 -1.14
CA GLY A 298 -5.69 -35.87 -0.44
C GLY A 298 -5.95 -36.29 1.00
N ASP A 299 -5.61 -37.53 1.38
CA ASP A 299 -5.61 -38.02 2.75
C ASP A 299 -4.68 -37.21 3.68
N SER A 300 -3.69 -36.50 3.12
CA SER A 300 -2.86 -35.56 3.87
C SER A 300 -3.66 -34.44 4.55
N LEU A 301 -4.82 -34.07 4.01
CA LEU A 301 -5.72 -33.08 4.63
C LEU A 301 -6.26 -33.57 5.99
N LEU A 302 -6.36 -34.88 6.19
CA LEU A 302 -6.79 -35.48 7.46
C LEU A 302 -5.77 -35.27 8.59
N GLN A 303 -4.52 -34.99 8.25
CA GLN A 303 -3.43 -34.76 9.20
C GLN A 303 -3.36 -33.31 9.71
N LEU A 304 -4.08 -32.38 9.07
CA LEU A 304 -4.08 -30.95 9.42
C LEU A 304 -4.98 -30.69 10.64
N PRO A 305 -4.44 -30.44 11.84
CA PRO A 305 -5.24 -30.46 13.08
C PRO A 305 -6.24 -29.30 13.17
N LYS A 306 -5.98 -28.17 12.50
CA LYS A 306 -6.82 -26.97 12.53
C LYS A 306 -7.68 -26.77 11.30
N LEU A 307 -7.63 -27.67 10.32
CA LEU A 307 -8.40 -27.53 9.08
C LEU A 307 -9.90 -27.52 9.38
N LYS A 308 -10.58 -26.46 8.90
CA LYS A 308 -12.00 -26.17 9.10
C LYS A 308 -12.78 -26.24 7.79
N THR A 309 -12.19 -25.78 6.69
CA THR A 309 -12.88 -25.77 5.40
C THR A 309 -12.00 -26.26 4.26
N VAL A 310 -12.60 -27.03 3.36
CA VAL A 310 -12.03 -27.37 2.06
C VAL A 310 -13.02 -26.97 0.97
N SER A 311 -12.58 -26.21 -0.04
CA SER A 311 -13.33 -26.04 -1.27
C SER A 311 -12.58 -26.68 -2.42
N CYS A 312 -13.27 -27.43 -3.28
CA CYS A 312 -12.64 -28.10 -4.41
C CYS A 312 -13.68 -28.48 -5.48
N GLY A 313 -13.21 -28.79 -6.69
CA GLY A 313 -14.05 -29.41 -7.71
C GLY A 313 -14.58 -30.78 -7.26
N ARG A 314 -15.71 -31.23 -7.82
CA ARG A 314 -16.30 -32.55 -7.47
C ARG A 314 -15.35 -33.73 -7.65
N ASP A 315 -14.50 -33.66 -8.67
CA ASP A 315 -13.57 -34.73 -9.04
C ASP A 315 -12.14 -34.46 -8.54
N ALA A 316 -12.00 -33.56 -7.54
CA ALA A 316 -10.70 -33.14 -7.00
C ALA A 316 -9.91 -34.27 -6.34
N PHE A 317 -10.57 -35.33 -5.88
CA PHE A 317 -9.93 -36.44 -5.17
C PHE A 317 -10.27 -37.76 -5.83
N SER A 318 -9.25 -38.62 -5.98
CA SER A 318 -9.43 -39.98 -6.51
C SER A 318 -10.16 -40.91 -5.53
N ASP A 319 -10.02 -40.68 -4.22
CA ASP A 319 -10.73 -41.41 -3.17
C ASP A 319 -12.07 -40.73 -2.83
N PRO A 320 -13.22 -41.31 -3.22
CA PRO A 320 -14.53 -40.75 -2.94
C PRO A 320 -14.89 -40.76 -1.44
N SER A 321 -14.19 -41.53 -0.60
CA SER A 321 -14.43 -41.60 0.84
C SER A 321 -13.81 -40.43 1.61
N LEU A 322 -12.91 -39.67 0.99
CA LEU A 322 -12.20 -38.57 1.64
C LEU A 322 -13.14 -37.46 2.10
N VAL A 323 -14.08 -37.03 1.23
CA VAL A 323 -15.03 -35.96 1.54
C VAL A 323 -15.93 -36.31 2.75
N PRO A 324 -16.59 -37.49 2.78
CA PRO A 324 -17.29 -37.95 3.99
C PRO A 324 -16.40 -38.01 5.24
N THR A 325 -15.15 -38.46 5.10
CA THR A 325 -14.21 -38.59 6.22
C THR A 325 -13.81 -37.22 6.79
N LEU A 326 -13.56 -36.24 5.93
CA LEU A 326 -13.36 -34.83 6.33
C LEU A 326 -14.59 -34.28 7.07
N GLY A 327 -15.78 -34.53 6.54
CA GLY A 327 -17.05 -34.15 7.17
C GLY A 327 -17.23 -34.75 8.57
N ALA A 328 -16.91 -36.04 8.74
CA ALA A 328 -16.96 -36.72 10.04
C ALA A 328 -15.97 -36.12 11.07
N ARG A 329 -14.87 -35.51 10.60
CA ARG A 329 -13.90 -34.76 11.43
C ARG A 329 -14.36 -33.32 11.74
N GLY A 330 -15.52 -32.91 11.26
CA GLY A 330 -16.05 -31.54 11.43
C GLY A 330 -15.52 -30.53 10.40
N VAL A 331 -14.87 -30.98 9.32
CA VAL A 331 -14.43 -30.10 8.23
C VAL A 331 -15.58 -29.84 7.28
N SER A 332 -15.87 -28.57 7.00
CA SER A 332 -16.86 -28.18 6.00
C SER A 332 -16.26 -28.31 4.60
N VAL A 333 -16.83 -29.19 3.76
CA VAL A 333 -16.39 -29.37 2.38
C VAL A 333 -17.40 -28.73 1.42
N ARG A 334 -16.94 -27.78 0.61
CA ARG A 334 -17.73 -27.14 -0.46
C ARG A 334 -17.27 -27.66 -1.82
N LEU A 335 -18.17 -28.35 -2.51
CA LEU A 335 -17.94 -28.81 -3.87
C LEU A 335 -18.54 -27.83 -4.89
N PHE A 336 -17.83 -27.59 -5.99
CA PHE A 336 -18.36 -26.91 -7.18
C PHE A 336 -18.29 -27.85 -8.38
#